data_AF-A0A7X7TQH9-F1
#
_entry.id   AF-A0A7X7TQH9-F1
#
_cell.length_a   1.000
_cell.length_b   1.000
_cell.length_c   1.000
_cell.angle_alpha   90.00
_cell.angle_beta   90.00
_cell.angle_gamma   90.00
#
_symmetry.space_group_name_H-M   'P 1'
#
loop_
_entity.id
_entity.type
_entity.pdbx_description
1 polymer ?
#
loop_
_entity_poly.entity_id
_entity_poly.type
_entity_poly.pdbx_seq_one_letter_code
_entity_poly.pdbx_strand_id
1 'polypeptide(L)'
;MHFFGVLGTLMFFIGFVAVIAVGATKLYDMHHGNPYRLVTESPYFYISLSMMILGTMLFLGGFLGELISRNSPERNHYRIEEEF
;
A
#
# COMPACT_ATOMS: atom_id res chain seq x y z
N MET A 1 -13.85 4.15 -0.58
CA MET A 1 -12.77 3.17 -0.84
C MET A 1 -11.97 3.44 -2.10
N HIS A 2 -12.59 3.88 -3.19
CA HIS A 2 -12.00 3.71 -4.53
C HIS A 2 -10.63 4.39 -4.73
N PHE A 3 -10.45 5.63 -4.27
CA PHE A 3 -9.19 6.35 -4.50
C PHE A 3 -8.04 5.81 -3.63
N PHE A 4 -8.20 5.81 -2.31
CA PHE A 4 -7.18 5.37 -1.37
C PHE A 4 -6.91 3.85 -1.42
N GLY A 5 -7.94 3.05 -1.69
CA GLY A 5 -7.81 1.61 -1.88
C GLY A 5 -6.97 1.28 -3.11
N VAL A 6 -7.31 1.83 -4.28
CA VAL A 6 -6.57 1.58 -5.53
C VAL A 6 -5.13 2.08 -5.42
N LEU A 7 -4.91 3.27 -4.88
CA LEU A 7 -3.57 3.82 -4.71
C LEU A 7 -2.74 3.01 -3.70
N GLY A 8 -3.36 2.54 -2.61
CA GLY A 8 -2.71 1.67 -1.62
C GLY A 8 -2.31 0.31 -2.20
N THR A 9 -3.21 -0.33 -2.95
CA THR A 9 -2.93 -1.60 -3.64
C THR A 9 -1.83 -1.43 -4.69
N LEU A 10 -1.87 -0.35 -5.48
CA LEU A 10 -0.84 -0.06 -6.49
C LEU A 10 0.53 0.14 -5.83
N MET A 11 0.59 0.94 -4.77
CA MET A 11 1.84 1.23 -4.06
C MET A 11 2.41 -0.02 -3.38
N PHE A 12 1.55 -0.86 -2.80
CA PHE A 12 1.94 -2.17 -2.28
C PHE A 12 2.51 -3.07 -3.38
N PHE A 13 1.83 -3.14 -4.53
CA PHE A 13 2.25 -3.97 -5.65
C PHE A 13 3.61 -3.55 -6.22
N ILE A 14 3.87 -2.25 -6.34
CA ILE A 14 5.17 -1.72 -6.76
C ILE A 14 6.26 -2.10 -5.74
N GLY A 15 6.00 -1.97 -4.44
CA GLY A 15 6.92 -2.43 -3.39
C GLY A 15 7.19 -3.93 -3.44
N PHE A 16 6.16 -4.73 -3.72
CA PHE A 16 6.27 -6.18 -3.85
C PHE A 16 7.13 -6.60 -5.05
N VAL A 17 6.93 -5.98 -6.22
CA VAL A 17 7.78 -6.23 -7.39
C VAL A 17 9.22 -5.77 -7.13
N ALA A 18 9.40 -4.62 -6.47
CA ALA A 18 10.72 -4.10 -6.13
C ALA A 18 11.50 -5.02 -5.18
N VAL A 19 10.86 -5.58 -4.14
CA VAL A 19 11.54 -6.50 -3.22
C VAL A 19 11.90 -7.81 -3.91
N ILE A 20 11.04 -8.31 -4.81
CA ILE A 20 11.35 -9.49 -5.65
C ILE A 20 12.56 -9.19 -6.52
N ALA A 21 12.62 -8.03 -7.18
CA ALA A 21 13.75 -7.66 -8.03
C ALA A 21 15.07 -7.61 -7.23
N VAL A 22 15.06 -7.00 -6.04
CA VAL A 22 16.22 -6.95 -5.14
C VAL A 22 16.63 -8.35 -4.63
N GLY A 23 15.66 -9.23 -4.37
CA GLY A 23 15.94 -10.62 -4.01
C GLY A 23 16.49 -11.44 -5.17
N ALA A 24 15.95 -11.23 -6.38
CA ALA A 24 16.36 -11.93 -7.59
C ALA A 24 17.78 -11.56 -8.02
N THR A 25 18.17 -10.28 -7.93
CA THR A 25 19.56 -9.86 -8.21
C THR A 25 20.53 -10.52 -7.25
N LYS A 26 20.21 -10.55 -5.95
CA LYS A 26 21.01 -11.29 -4.96
C LYS A 26 21.15 -12.77 -5.33
N LEU A 27 20.05 -13.45 -5.63
CA LEU A 27 20.08 -14.88 -5.99
C LEU A 27 20.89 -15.13 -7.26
N TYR A 28 20.77 -14.25 -8.25
CA TYR A 28 21.54 -14.32 -9.48
C TYR A 28 23.05 -14.20 -9.21
N ASP A 29 23.45 -13.21 -8.40
CA ASP A 29 24.86 -12.99 -8.06
C ASP A 29 25.44 -14.15 -7.25
N MET A 30 24.65 -14.70 -6.31
CA MET A 30 25.04 -15.89 -5.55
C MET A 30 25.24 -17.12 -6.46
N HIS A 31 24.37 -17.31 -7.45
CA HIS A 31 24.48 -18.45 -8.38
C HIS A 31 25.67 -18.34 -9.34
N HIS A 32 26.04 -17.12 -9.76
CA HIS A 32 27.15 -16.89 -10.68
C HIS A 32 28.50 -16.69 -9.98
N GLY A 33 28.54 -16.73 -8.64
CA GLY A 33 29.76 -16.50 -7.86
C GLY A 33 30.24 -15.04 -7.88
N ASN A 34 29.35 -14.10 -8.22
CA ASN A 34 29.64 -12.67 -8.19
C ASN A 34 29.68 -12.15 -6.74
N PRO A 35 30.33 -11.00 -6.49
CA PRO A 35 30.26 -10.34 -5.19
C PRO A 35 28.81 -9.95 -4.87
N TYR A 36 28.24 -10.56 -3.83
CA TYR A 36 26.90 -10.22 -3.35
C TYR A 36 26.98 -9.52 -2.00
N ARG A 37 26.02 -8.65 -1.75
CA ARG A 37 25.82 -7.96 -0.47
C ARG A 37 24.56 -8.45 0.21
N LEU A 38 24.42 -8.19 1.51
CA LEU A 38 23.18 -8.49 2.20
C LEU A 38 22.07 -7.60 1.64
N VAL A 39 20.86 -8.15 1.45
CA VAL A 39 19.70 -7.35 1.01
C VAL A 39 19.39 -6.22 1.99
N THR A 40 19.68 -6.42 3.28
CA THR A 40 19.55 -5.42 4.35
C THR A 40 20.62 -4.33 4.29
N GLU A 41 21.65 -4.44 3.46
CA GLU A 41 22.62 -3.36 3.22
C GLU A 41 22.24 -2.50 2.01
N SER A 42 21.19 -2.90 1.29
CA SER A 42 20.68 -2.17 0.12
C SER A 42 19.59 -1.18 0.53
N PRO A 43 19.73 0.13 0.25
CA PRO A 43 18.66 1.11 0.46
C PRO A 43 17.36 0.73 -0.26
N TYR A 44 17.45 0.09 -1.42
CA TYR A 44 16.30 -0.33 -2.22
C TYR A 44 15.40 -1.33 -1.47
N PHE A 45 15.98 -2.17 -0.62
CA PHE A 45 15.21 -3.10 0.21
C PHE A 45 14.30 -2.33 1.18
N TYR A 46 14.85 -1.36 1.91
CA TYR A 46 14.06 -0.56 2.86
C TYR A 46 13.01 0.30 2.17
N ILE A 47 13.31 0.85 0.99
CA ILE A 47 12.32 1.60 0.20
C ILE A 47 11.18 0.66 -0.24
N SER A 48 11.51 -0.53 -0.75
CA SER A 48 10.48 -1.52 -1.15
C SER A 48 9.59 -1.94 0.03
N LEU A 49 10.20 -2.19 1.19
CA LEU A 49 9.49 -2.55 2.42
C LEU A 49 8.61 -1.40 2.91
N SER A 50 9.12 -0.16 2.88
CA SER A 50 8.38 1.02 3.29
C SER A 50 7.17 1.27 2.37
N MET A 51 7.33 1.10 1.06
CA MET A 51 6.21 1.21 0.10
C MET A 51 5.13 0.17 0.38
N MET A 52 5.51 -1.07 0.73
CA MET A 52 4.55 -2.10 1.11
C MET A 52 3.79 -1.74 2.40
N ILE A 53 4.50 -1.29 3.44
CA ILE A 53 3.89 -0.87 4.72
C ILE A 53 2.93 0.31 4.51
N LEU A 54 3.38 1.34 3.79
CA LEU A 54 2.54 2.50 3.51
C LEU A 54 1.35 2.15 2.61
N GLY A 55 1.53 1.22 1.67
CA GLY A 55 0.48 0.74 0.78
C GLY A 55 -0.64 0.03 1.56
N THR A 56 -0.29 -0.84 2.51
CA THR A 56 -1.29 -1.50 3.37
C THR A 56 -1.99 -0.50 4.30
N MET A 57 -1.25 0.46 4.89
CA MET A 57 -1.85 1.51 5.72
C MET A 57 -2.86 2.35 4.92
N LEU A 58 -2.53 2.73 3.69
CA LEU A 58 -3.42 3.52 2.83
C LEU A 58 -4.66 2.73 2.43
N PHE A 59 -4.50 1.46 2.08
CA PHE A 59 -5.61 0.57 1.77
C PHE A 59 -6.56 0.41 2.97
N LEU A 60 -6.00 0.11 4.15
CA LEU A 60 -6.77 -0.04 5.39
C LEU A 60 -7.48 1.26 5.77
N GLY A 61 -6.80 2.40 5.69
CA GLY A 61 -7.42 3.72 5.94
C GLY A 61 -8.58 4.00 4.98
N GLY A 62 -8.40 3.73 3.68
CA GLY A 62 -9.44 3.88 2.68
C GLY A 62 -10.64 2.94 2.87
N PHE A 63 -10.38 1.72 3.36
CA PHE A 63 -11.39 0.73 3.72
C PHE A 63 -12.19 1.15 4.95
N LEU A 64 -11.50 1.50 6.04
CA LEU A 64 -12.11 1.98 7.27
C LEU A 64 -12.93 3.26 7.05
N GLY A 65 -12.42 4.21 6.28
CA GLY A 65 -13.14 5.45 5.97
C GLY A 65 -14.49 5.21 5.30
N GLU A 66 -14.59 4.21 4.42
CA GLU A 66 -15.87 3.87 3.81
C GLU A 66 -16.79 3.07 4.74
N LEU A 67 -16.26 2.18 5.58
CA LEU A 67 -17.07 1.50 6.60
C LEU A 67 -17.70 2.52 7.56
N ILE A 68 -16.91 3.50 8.02
CA ILE A 68 -17.38 4.58 8.89
C ILE A 68 -18.43 5.43 8.17
N SER A 69 -18.16 5.85 6.94
CA SER A 69 -19.11 6.64 6.14
C SER A 69 -20.44 5.90 5.91
N ARG A 70 -20.39 4.59 5.65
CA ARG A 70 -21.58 3.76 5.43
C ARG A 70 -22.40 3.53 6.70
N ASN A 71 -21.76 3.52 7.87
CA ASN A 71 -22.38 3.35 9.18
C ASN A 71 -22.78 4.68 9.85
N SER A 72 -22.68 5.82 9.16
CA SER A 72 -23.03 7.12 9.74
C SER A 72 -24.54 7.20 10.08
N PRO A 73 -24.91 7.53 11.33
CA PRO A 73 -26.30 7.66 11.75
C PRO A 73 -27.03 8.85 11.12
N GLU A 74 -26.32 9.84 10.58
CA GLU A 74 -26.91 11.02 9.91
C GLU A 74 -27.48 10.73 8.52
N ARG A 75 -27.26 9.54 7.93
CA ARG A 75 -27.65 9.25 6.54
C ARG A 75 -29.16 9.36 6.28
N ASN A 76 -29.98 9.25 7.33
CA ASN A 76 -31.45 9.35 7.26
C ASN A 76 -32.02 10.70 7.74
N HIS A 77 -31.18 11.66 8.15
CA HIS A 77 -31.66 12.97 8.57
C HIS A 77 -31.78 13.88 7.34
N TYR A 78 -32.90 13.77 6.63
CA TYR A 78 -33.24 14.72 5.58
C TYR A 78 -33.47 16.10 6.22
N ARG A 79 -32.78 17.12 5.71
CA ARG A 79 -33.16 18.52 5.96
C ARG A 79 -34.28 18.84 4.99
N ILE A 80 -35.51 18.63 5.44
CA ILE A 80 -36.69 19.15 4.75
C ILE A 80 -36.70 20.65 5.05
N GLU A 81 -36.34 21.47 4.07
CA GLU A 81 -36.67 22.89 4.11
C GLU A 81 -38.18 22.99 3.85
N GLU A 82 -38.92 23.61 4.77
CA GLU A 82 -40.30 23.99 4.51
C GLU A 82 -40.27 25.10 3.43
N GLU A 83 -40.83 24.81 2.25
CA GLU A 83 -41.18 25.85 1.29
C GLU A 83 -42.27 26.71 1.93
N PHE A 84 -41.92 27.97 2.23
CA PHE A 84 -42.81 29.01 2.76
C PHE A 84 -43.94 29.36 1.79
#